data_AF-A0A9W8NE45-F1
#
_entry.id   AF-A0A9W8NE45-F1
#
_cell.length_a   1.000
_cell.length_b   1.000
_cell.length_c   1.000
_cell.angle_alpha   90.00
_cell.angle_beta   90.00
_cell.angle_gamma   90.00
#
_symmetry.space_group_name_H-M   'P 1'
#
loop_
_entity.id
_entity.type
_entity.pdbx_description
1 polymer ?
#
loop_
_entity_poly.entity_id
_entity_poly.type
_entity_poly.pdbx_seq_one_letter_code
_entity_poly.pdbx_strand_id
1 'polypeptide(L)'
;MFSPLVNWINDVALGPEKRKVKQYLGAATRGWTEECFHNHIRSSYWDATISDAAVRLLWRSFYFYARHPFPTLIERSQEAALDFESFKRAVLLTVFQTDGLLGTVELDWYWREDAAFFHKASIARMFSSFSLPLIPCGPQEHTEAPVLSDIMDVLVMTGPQFIHAVPSKDQLEPVAQRLFAEGGSKVTRVQTVRRDDFDTFMDFLLRLRLMERRWGLSYPFGDFVEASCEHHGVTKTMVELLAGSNGDEEIHIQKILKVIDMLPNLPLRFQQLWAVLFQPKDLANMAMLPT
;
A
#
# COMPACT_ATOMS: atom_id res chain seq x y z
N MET A 1 17.89 -12.73 13.54
CA MET A 1 16.95 -13.56 14.31
C MET A 1 15.50 -13.07 14.14
N PHE A 2 15.07 -12.76 12.91
CA PHE A 2 13.67 -12.39 12.54
C PHE A 2 12.97 -13.50 11.74
N SER A 3 13.55 -14.69 11.76
CA SER A 3 13.08 -15.88 11.05
C SER A 3 11.64 -16.30 11.45
N PRO A 4 11.19 -16.22 12.72
CA PRO A 4 9.89 -16.80 13.08
C PRO A 4 8.69 -16.04 12.51
N LEU A 5 8.68 -14.71 12.54
CA LEU A 5 7.53 -13.89 12.10
C LEU A 5 7.49 -13.76 10.57
N VAL A 6 8.67 -13.68 9.94
CA VAL A 6 8.83 -13.78 8.49
C VAL A 6 8.46 -15.17 7.97
N ASN A 7 8.85 -16.25 8.66
CA ASN A 7 8.43 -17.61 8.28
C ASN A 7 6.96 -17.86 8.57
N TRP A 8 6.40 -17.30 9.64
CA TRP A 8 4.98 -17.43 9.94
C TRP A 8 4.12 -16.69 8.91
N ILE A 9 4.44 -15.44 8.56
CA ILE A 9 3.72 -14.75 7.47
C ILE A 9 4.00 -15.43 6.11
N ASN A 10 5.21 -15.92 5.85
CA ASN A 10 5.50 -16.70 4.63
C ASN A 10 4.73 -18.03 4.59
N ASP A 11 4.51 -18.71 5.72
CA ASP A 11 3.86 -20.03 5.77
C ASP A 11 2.32 -19.89 5.84
N VAL A 12 1.82 -18.84 6.50
CA VAL A 12 0.38 -18.50 6.59
C VAL A 12 -0.13 -17.85 5.31
N ALA A 13 0.65 -16.97 4.69
CA ALA A 13 0.21 -16.22 3.53
C ALA A 13 0.47 -16.93 2.19
N LEU A 14 1.48 -17.80 2.12
CA LEU A 14 1.85 -18.50 0.87
C LEU A 14 1.67 -20.02 0.90
N GLY A 15 1.46 -20.67 2.05
CA GLY A 15 1.20 -22.11 2.11
C GLY A 15 2.09 -22.96 1.16
N PRO A 16 1.53 -24.00 0.51
CA PRO A 16 2.23 -24.79 -0.52
C PRO A 16 2.62 -24.00 -1.79
N GLU A 17 2.14 -22.76 -1.95
CA GLU A 17 2.35 -21.89 -3.12
C GLU A 17 3.72 -21.19 -3.13
N LYS A 18 4.63 -21.52 -2.20
CA LYS A 18 6.05 -21.12 -2.26
C LYS A 18 6.71 -21.44 -3.62
N ARG A 19 6.19 -22.44 -4.35
CA ARG A 19 6.62 -22.79 -5.72
C ARG A 19 6.02 -21.89 -6.81
N LYS A 20 4.84 -21.29 -6.60
CA LYS A 20 4.16 -20.39 -7.55
C LYS A 20 4.53 -18.92 -7.36
N VAL A 21 4.87 -18.47 -6.16
CA VAL A 21 5.55 -17.16 -5.98
C VAL A 21 6.92 -17.17 -6.64
N LYS A 22 7.63 -18.31 -6.58
CA LYS A 22 8.82 -18.54 -7.41
C LYS A 22 8.53 -18.59 -8.91
N GLN A 23 7.30 -18.88 -9.36
CA GLN A 23 6.93 -18.89 -10.78
C GLN A 23 6.81 -17.48 -11.35
N TYR A 24 6.35 -16.50 -10.56
CA TYR A 24 6.42 -15.08 -10.94
C TYR A 24 7.86 -14.55 -11.00
N LEU A 25 8.78 -15.16 -10.24
CA LEU A 25 10.15 -14.66 -10.04
C LEU A 25 11.24 -15.52 -10.72
N GLY A 26 10.89 -16.68 -11.26
CA GLY A 26 11.86 -17.64 -11.83
C GLY A 26 12.52 -17.17 -13.12
N ALA A 27 11.86 -16.28 -13.87
CA ALA A 27 12.41 -15.65 -15.07
C ALA A 27 12.99 -14.23 -14.81
N ALA A 28 12.63 -13.57 -13.70
CA ALA A 28 12.98 -12.17 -13.39
C ALA A 28 14.08 -12.08 -12.32
N THR A 29 15.27 -12.59 -12.59
CA THR A 29 16.32 -12.78 -11.56
C THR A 29 17.23 -11.58 -11.29
N ARG A 30 16.77 -10.32 -11.49
CA ARG A 30 17.53 -9.13 -11.01
C ARG A 30 16.70 -7.96 -10.49
N GLY A 31 15.40 -7.86 -10.78
CA GLY A 31 14.51 -6.88 -10.16
C GLY A 31 13.14 -6.79 -10.83
N TRP A 32 12.14 -6.35 -10.07
CA TRP A 32 10.75 -6.19 -10.51
C TRP A 32 10.49 -4.73 -10.91
N THR A 33 10.16 -4.48 -12.17
CA THR A 33 9.99 -3.12 -12.72
C THR A 33 8.51 -2.77 -12.91
N GLU A 34 8.26 -1.51 -13.29
CA GLU A 34 6.93 -1.06 -13.74
C GLU A 34 6.40 -1.94 -14.88
N GLU A 35 7.27 -2.32 -15.82
CA GLU A 35 6.92 -3.20 -16.93
C GLU A 35 6.52 -4.62 -16.45
N CYS A 36 7.23 -5.19 -15.47
CA CYS A 36 6.83 -6.46 -14.87
C CYS A 36 5.44 -6.37 -14.23
N PHE A 37 5.17 -5.28 -13.51
CA PHE A 37 3.86 -5.02 -12.93
C PHE A 37 2.78 -4.84 -14.00
N HIS A 38 3.07 -4.08 -15.05
CA HIS A 38 2.19 -3.90 -16.20
C HIS A 38 1.80 -5.23 -16.84
N ASN A 39 2.79 -6.06 -17.16
CA ASN A 39 2.58 -7.39 -17.74
C ASN A 39 1.80 -8.31 -16.80
N HIS A 40 2.04 -8.24 -15.48
CA HIS A 40 1.25 -8.98 -14.49
C HIS A 40 -0.23 -8.60 -14.54
N ILE A 41 -0.55 -7.31 -14.60
CA ILE A 41 -1.93 -6.82 -14.72
C ILE A 41 -2.56 -7.23 -16.05
N ARG A 42 -1.91 -6.98 -17.19
CA ARG A 42 -2.41 -7.35 -18.53
C ARG A 42 -2.62 -8.85 -18.72
N SER A 43 -1.79 -9.66 -18.07
CA SER A 43 -1.97 -11.12 -18.12
C SER A 43 -3.19 -11.61 -17.34
N SER A 44 -3.81 -10.75 -16.53
CA SER A 44 -4.90 -11.09 -15.61
C SER A 44 -6.21 -10.36 -15.94
N TYR A 45 -6.12 -9.19 -16.59
CA TYR A 45 -7.24 -8.30 -16.89
C TYR A 45 -7.07 -7.71 -18.30
N TRP A 46 -8.20 -7.43 -18.98
CA TRP A 46 -8.19 -6.77 -20.28
C TRP A 46 -7.95 -5.26 -20.14
N ASP A 47 -7.39 -4.63 -21.18
CA ASP A 47 -7.08 -3.18 -21.18
C ASP A 47 -8.34 -2.31 -20.99
N ALA A 48 -9.50 -2.77 -21.47
CA ALA A 48 -10.80 -2.11 -21.24
C ALA A 48 -11.21 -2.10 -19.76
N THR A 49 -10.66 -3.01 -18.96
CA THR A 49 -10.92 -3.14 -17.54
C THR A 49 -9.97 -2.27 -16.71
N ILE A 50 -8.67 -2.26 -17.02
CA ILE A 50 -7.68 -1.46 -16.28
C ILE A 50 -6.83 -0.68 -17.28
N SER A 51 -6.96 0.65 -17.28
CA SER A 51 -6.25 1.53 -18.21
C SER A 51 -4.76 1.67 -17.88
N ASP A 52 -3.94 2.09 -18.84
CA ASP A 52 -2.50 2.34 -18.59
C ASP A 52 -2.24 3.44 -17.55
N ALA A 53 -3.12 4.45 -17.46
CA ALA A 53 -3.04 5.47 -16.43
C ALA A 53 -3.25 4.88 -15.03
N ALA A 54 -4.20 3.95 -14.92
CA ALA A 54 -4.45 3.21 -13.70
C ALA A 54 -3.29 2.29 -13.29
N VAL A 55 -2.72 1.56 -14.24
CA VAL A 55 -1.56 0.69 -13.98
C VAL A 55 -0.40 1.52 -13.41
N ARG A 56 -0.17 2.72 -13.96
CA ARG A 56 0.84 3.66 -13.44
C ARG A 56 0.54 4.14 -12.02
N LEU A 57 -0.72 4.48 -11.73
CA LEU A 57 -1.14 4.86 -10.39
C LEU A 57 -0.92 3.73 -9.37
N LEU A 58 -1.32 2.50 -9.73
CA LEU A 58 -1.12 1.32 -8.91
C LEU A 58 0.37 1.04 -8.70
N TRP A 59 1.18 1.09 -9.75
CA TRP A 59 2.63 0.91 -9.63
C TRP A 59 3.26 1.90 -8.65
N ARG A 60 2.89 3.19 -8.72
CA ARG A 60 3.35 4.22 -7.79
C ARG A 60 2.99 3.89 -6.35
N SER A 61 1.77 3.44 -6.11
CA SER A 61 1.32 2.98 -4.79
C SER A 61 2.10 1.76 -4.31
N PHE A 62 2.30 0.75 -5.15
CA PHE A 62 3.08 -0.44 -4.82
C PHE A 62 4.54 -0.09 -4.49
N TYR A 63 5.17 0.76 -5.31
CA TYR A 63 6.54 1.22 -5.12
C TYR A 63 6.70 2.03 -3.82
N PHE A 64 5.71 2.85 -3.47
CA PHE A 64 5.68 3.57 -2.20
C PHE A 64 5.76 2.60 -1.01
N TYR A 65 4.95 1.55 -0.98
CA TYR A 65 5.00 0.54 0.08
C TYR A 65 6.29 -0.29 0.05
N ALA A 66 6.87 -0.52 -1.14
CA ALA A 66 8.14 -1.24 -1.28
C ALA A 66 9.31 -0.52 -0.59
N ARG A 67 9.24 0.82 -0.52
CA ARG A 67 10.30 1.69 0.04
C ARG A 67 10.01 2.16 1.46
N HIS A 68 8.80 1.92 1.98
CA HIS A 68 8.43 2.24 3.36
C HIS A 68 9.47 1.74 4.39
N PRO A 69 9.85 2.53 5.41
CA PRO A 69 9.32 3.85 5.77
C PRO A 69 10.01 5.02 5.05
N PHE A 70 11.02 4.77 4.21
CA PHE A 70 11.82 5.81 3.57
C PHE A 70 11.31 6.13 2.16
N PRO A 71 10.66 7.30 1.96
CA PRO A 71 10.21 7.69 0.63
C PRO A 71 11.41 7.91 -0.31
N THR A 72 11.24 7.57 -1.58
CA THR A 72 12.22 7.87 -2.64
C THR A 72 11.52 8.54 -3.81
N LEU A 73 12.22 9.45 -4.51
CA LEU A 73 11.66 10.15 -5.67
C LEU A 73 11.34 9.18 -6.80
N ILE A 74 10.09 9.25 -7.28
CA ILE A 74 9.54 8.45 -8.38
C ILE A 74 10.17 8.82 -9.73
N GLU A 75 10.79 10.00 -9.88
CA GLU A 75 11.55 10.33 -11.10
C GLU A 75 12.71 9.35 -11.36
N ARG A 76 13.23 8.69 -10.32
CA ARG A 76 14.19 7.57 -10.48
C ARG A 76 13.49 6.21 -10.63
N SER A 77 12.18 6.11 -10.40
CA SER A 77 11.46 4.83 -10.26
C SER A 77 10.93 4.22 -11.55
N GLN A 78 10.81 4.99 -12.64
CA GLN A 78 10.49 4.40 -13.95
C GLN A 78 11.60 3.43 -14.42
N GLU A 79 12.83 3.62 -13.90
CA GLU A 79 13.97 2.71 -14.13
C GLU A 79 14.36 1.90 -12.87
N ALA A 80 13.85 2.23 -11.68
CA ALA A 80 14.25 1.54 -10.46
C ALA A 80 13.49 0.21 -10.29
N ALA A 81 14.20 -0.88 -10.59
CA ALA A 81 13.73 -2.21 -10.26
C ALA A 81 13.67 -2.42 -8.73
N LEU A 82 12.62 -3.07 -8.26
CA LEU A 82 12.51 -3.53 -6.88
C LEU A 82 13.29 -4.83 -6.70
N ASP A 83 14.15 -4.89 -5.69
CA ASP A 83 14.70 -6.16 -5.23
C ASP A 83 13.63 -7.02 -4.54
N PHE A 84 13.99 -8.27 -4.23
CA PHE A 84 13.07 -9.22 -3.64
C PHE A 84 12.53 -8.77 -2.27
N GLU A 85 13.35 -8.14 -1.44
CA GLU A 85 12.94 -7.71 -0.09
C GLU A 85 11.99 -6.50 -0.17
N SER A 86 12.23 -5.59 -1.10
CA SER A 86 11.36 -4.44 -1.38
C SER A 86 10.02 -4.90 -1.94
N PHE A 87 10.02 -5.83 -2.91
CA PHE A 87 8.79 -6.44 -3.44
C PHE A 87 7.99 -7.13 -2.34
N LYS A 88 8.66 -7.97 -1.53
CA LYS A 88 8.03 -8.67 -0.42
C LYS A 88 7.43 -7.71 0.60
N ARG A 89 8.12 -6.63 0.94
CA ARG A 89 7.61 -5.58 1.83
C ARG A 89 6.34 -4.95 1.29
N ALA A 90 6.30 -4.61 0.00
CA ALA A 90 5.11 -4.05 -0.62
C ALA A 90 3.91 -5.02 -0.53
N VAL A 91 4.12 -6.30 -0.86
CA VAL A 91 3.08 -7.34 -0.77
C VAL A 91 2.57 -7.50 0.67
N LEU A 92 3.47 -7.49 1.66
CA LEU A 92 3.07 -7.60 3.07
C LEU A 92 2.18 -6.42 3.49
N LEU A 93 2.63 -5.19 3.26
CA LEU A 93 1.92 -3.99 3.70
C LEU A 93 0.60 -3.75 2.95
N THR A 94 0.51 -4.23 1.70
CA THR A 94 -0.69 -4.11 0.87
C THR A 94 -1.54 -5.39 0.92
N VAL A 95 -1.23 -6.37 0.07
CA VAL A 95 -1.98 -7.63 -0.11
C VAL A 95 -2.34 -8.30 1.22
N PHE A 96 -1.40 -8.39 2.15
CA PHE A 96 -1.59 -9.07 3.45
C PHE A 96 -1.99 -8.14 4.60
N GLN A 97 -2.34 -6.89 4.29
CA GLN A 97 -2.92 -5.92 5.22
C GLN A 97 -2.05 -5.62 6.44
N THR A 98 -0.73 -5.87 6.37
CA THR A 98 0.14 -5.71 7.53
C THR A 98 0.49 -4.24 7.81
N ASP A 99 0.04 -3.30 6.98
CA ASP A 99 0.10 -1.86 7.29
C ASP A 99 -0.63 -1.51 8.60
N GLY A 100 -1.70 -2.24 8.93
CA GLY A 100 -2.42 -2.07 10.20
C GLY A 100 -1.63 -2.54 11.42
N LEU A 101 -0.55 -3.30 11.21
CA LEU A 101 0.34 -3.76 12.29
C LEU A 101 1.50 -2.79 12.54
N LEU A 102 1.64 -1.73 11.74
CA LEU A 102 2.71 -0.76 11.94
C LEU A 102 2.57 -0.05 13.28
N GLY A 103 3.62 -0.11 14.08
CA GLY A 103 3.63 0.45 15.43
C GLY A 103 3.01 -0.48 16.50
N THR A 104 2.89 -1.77 16.21
CA THR A 104 2.53 -2.79 17.20
C THR A 104 3.79 -3.44 17.79
N VAL A 105 3.76 -3.75 19.08
CA VAL A 105 4.81 -4.48 19.83
C VAL A 105 4.47 -5.97 19.81
N GLU A 106 3.26 -6.31 20.22
CA GLU A 106 2.61 -7.60 19.99
C GLU A 106 1.36 -7.33 19.15
N LEU A 107 0.82 -8.34 18.45
CA LEU A 107 -0.14 -8.23 17.33
C LEU A 107 -1.22 -7.13 17.47
N ASP A 108 -1.67 -6.80 18.68
CA ASP A 108 -2.67 -5.75 18.96
C ASP A 108 -2.25 -4.69 20.02
N TRP A 109 -0.98 -4.68 20.45
CA TRP A 109 -0.46 -3.74 21.45
C TRP A 109 0.38 -2.66 20.79
N TYR A 110 -0.22 -1.50 20.57
CA TYR A 110 0.50 -0.35 20.06
C TYR A 110 1.51 0.19 21.07
N TRP A 111 2.67 0.64 20.57
CA TRP A 111 3.69 1.24 21.42
C TRP A 111 3.34 2.65 21.89
N ARG A 112 2.32 3.26 21.27
CA ARG A 112 1.66 4.49 21.73
C ARG A 112 0.20 4.17 22.04
N GLU A 113 -0.33 4.70 23.12
CA GLU A 113 -1.76 4.58 23.46
C GLU A 113 -2.62 5.55 22.64
N ASP A 114 -2.59 5.44 21.31
CA ASP A 114 -3.37 6.30 20.41
C ASP A 114 -3.83 5.55 19.15
N ALA A 115 -4.85 4.71 19.30
CA ALA A 115 -5.44 3.95 18.19
C ALA A 115 -5.96 4.87 17.06
N ALA A 116 -6.46 6.06 17.40
CA ALA A 116 -6.95 7.03 16.41
C ALA A 116 -5.80 7.58 15.55
N PHE A 117 -4.62 7.78 16.14
CA PHE A 117 -3.41 8.14 15.41
C PHE A 117 -3.02 7.05 14.41
N PHE A 118 -2.96 5.78 14.81
CA PHE A 118 -2.59 4.69 13.89
C PHE A 118 -3.59 4.53 12.74
N HIS A 119 -4.88 4.66 13.03
CA HIS A 119 -5.91 4.63 11.99
C HIS A 119 -5.73 5.78 10.97
N LYS A 120 -5.55 7.01 11.45
CA LYS A 120 -5.29 8.17 10.59
C LYS A 120 -3.98 8.05 9.82
N ALA A 121 -2.93 7.50 10.44
CA ALA A 121 -1.64 7.27 9.80
C ALA A 121 -1.75 6.27 8.64
N SER A 122 -2.47 5.16 8.83
CA SER A 122 -2.73 4.17 7.77
C SER A 122 -3.48 4.80 6.58
N ILE A 123 -4.53 5.58 6.84
CA ILE A 123 -5.26 6.30 5.78
C ILE A 123 -4.36 7.32 5.08
N ALA A 124 -3.58 8.10 5.83
CA ALA A 124 -2.65 9.06 5.27
C ALA A 124 -1.59 8.37 4.39
N ARG A 125 -1.08 7.20 4.79
CA ARG A 125 -0.17 6.36 4.00
C ARG A 125 -0.81 5.91 2.69
N MET A 126 -2.04 5.41 2.75
CA MET A 126 -2.81 5.00 1.56
C MET A 126 -2.91 6.14 0.55
N PHE A 127 -3.34 7.34 0.96
CA PHE A 127 -3.43 8.48 0.05
C PHE A 127 -2.07 8.99 -0.44
N SER A 128 -1.07 8.99 0.45
CA SER A 128 0.31 9.36 0.08
C SER A 128 0.90 8.43 -0.98
N SER A 129 0.48 7.16 -0.99
CA SER A 129 0.95 6.17 -1.98
C SER A 129 0.53 6.51 -3.42
N PHE A 130 -0.54 7.29 -3.58
CA PHE A 130 -1.06 7.77 -4.87
C PHE A 130 -0.58 9.18 -5.20
N SER A 131 0.24 9.79 -4.36
CA SER A 131 0.71 11.16 -4.56
C SER A 131 1.95 11.17 -5.47
N LEU A 132 2.10 12.16 -6.35
CA LEU A 132 3.34 12.35 -7.09
C LEU A 132 4.28 13.12 -6.17
N PRO A 133 5.54 12.72 -5.99
CA PRO A 133 6.52 13.58 -5.35
C PRO A 133 6.78 14.76 -6.29
N LEU A 134 6.00 15.83 -6.11
CA LEU A 134 6.29 17.12 -6.70
C LEU A 134 7.36 17.79 -5.85
N ILE A 135 8.59 17.69 -6.37
CA ILE A 135 9.73 18.58 -6.09
C ILE A 135 10.42 18.30 -4.73
N PRO A 136 11.77 18.28 -4.68
CA PRO A 136 12.49 18.39 -3.42
C PRO A 136 12.14 19.75 -2.79
N CYS A 137 11.23 19.73 -1.81
CA CYS A 137 10.89 20.92 -1.06
C CYS A 137 12.16 21.51 -0.44
N GLY A 138 12.29 22.84 -0.52
CA GLY A 138 13.30 23.57 0.26
C GLY A 138 13.11 23.37 1.76
N PRO A 139 13.99 23.94 2.61
CA PRO A 139 13.92 23.78 4.06
C PRO A 139 12.64 24.43 4.61
N GLN A 140 11.54 23.69 4.64
CA GLN A 140 10.33 24.04 5.38
C GLN A 140 10.21 23.12 6.60
N GLU A 141 10.23 23.73 7.77
CA GLU A 141 10.46 23.13 9.10
C GLU A 141 9.30 22.26 9.65
N HIS A 142 8.31 21.84 8.85
CA HIS A 142 7.06 21.29 9.42
C HIS A 142 6.52 19.98 8.85
N THR A 143 7.18 19.32 7.89
CA THR A 143 6.58 18.14 7.21
C THR A 143 7.37 16.83 7.35
N GLU A 144 8.34 16.75 8.28
CA GLU A 144 9.08 15.51 8.57
C GLU A 144 8.29 14.56 9.50
N ALA A 145 7.34 15.09 10.27
CA ALA A 145 6.65 14.36 11.33
C ALA A 145 5.98 13.03 10.88
N PRO A 146 5.35 12.92 9.70
CA PRO A 146 4.74 11.66 9.27
C PRO A 146 5.76 10.57 8.93
N VAL A 147 6.89 10.93 8.31
CA VAL A 147 7.94 9.98 7.93
C VAL A 147 8.71 9.54 9.17
N LEU A 148 9.02 10.47 10.07
CA LEU A 148 9.62 10.14 11.36
C LEU A 148 8.74 9.19 12.18
N SER A 149 7.42 9.38 12.16
CA SER A 149 6.51 8.44 12.83
C SER A 149 6.57 7.04 12.23
N ASP A 150 6.57 6.91 10.91
CA ASP A 150 6.69 5.60 10.26
C ASP A 150 8.03 4.92 10.55
N ILE A 151 9.13 5.68 10.60
CA ILE A 151 10.44 5.14 10.98
C ILE A 151 10.38 4.63 12.42
N MET A 152 9.79 5.39 13.35
CA MET A 152 9.63 4.95 14.74
C MET A 152 8.75 3.69 14.84
N ASP A 153 7.65 3.63 14.09
CA ASP A 153 6.75 2.47 14.04
C ASP A 153 7.49 1.21 13.59
N VAL A 154 8.33 1.32 12.55
CA VAL A 154 9.18 0.23 12.06
C VAL A 154 10.30 -0.13 13.05
N LEU A 155 10.93 0.86 13.70
CA LEU A 155 11.98 0.61 14.70
C LEU A 155 11.48 -0.21 15.88
N VAL A 156 10.27 0.07 16.36
CA VAL A 156 9.66 -0.70 17.45
C VAL A 156 9.43 -2.16 17.04
N MET A 157 8.95 -2.38 15.81
CA MET A 157 8.69 -3.72 15.29
C MET A 157 9.96 -4.52 14.99
N THR A 158 11.08 -3.84 14.77
CA THR A 158 12.37 -4.46 14.42
C THR A 158 13.36 -4.48 15.58
N GLY A 159 13.05 -3.85 16.71
CA GLY A 159 13.88 -3.91 17.90
C GLY A 159 13.87 -5.31 18.54
N PRO A 160 14.96 -5.74 19.19
CA PRO A 160 14.91 -6.89 20.06
C PRO A 160 13.89 -6.61 21.17
N GLN A 161 12.79 -7.36 21.17
CA GLN A 161 11.78 -7.30 22.23
C GLN A 161 12.38 -7.91 23.50
N PHE A 162 13.05 -7.10 24.32
CA PHE A 162 13.20 -7.44 25.72
C PHE A 162 11.82 -7.31 26.34
N ILE A 163 11.32 -8.41 26.90
CA ILE A 163 9.92 -8.68 27.30
C ILE A 163 9.31 -7.59 28.21
N HIS A 164 10.07 -6.60 28.67
CA HIS A 164 9.62 -5.54 29.58
C HIS A 164 10.10 -4.12 29.27
N ALA A 165 10.73 -3.87 28.12
CA ALA A 165 11.28 -2.55 27.80
C ALA A 165 11.06 -2.18 26.33
N VAL A 166 9.88 -1.63 26.03
CA VAL A 166 9.62 -0.99 24.74
C VAL A 166 10.30 0.39 24.76
N PRO A 167 11.06 0.77 23.71
CA PRO A 167 11.66 2.08 23.64
C PRO A 167 10.60 3.19 23.76
N SER A 168 10.88 4.22 24.56
CA SER A 168 9.99 5.38 24.64
C SER A 168 10.08 6.24 23.38
N LYS A 169 9.09 7.11 23.16
CA LYS A 169 9.11 8.09 22.07
C LYS A 169 10.42 8.91 22.07
N ASP A 170 10.84 9.36 23.26
CA ASP A 170 12.05 10.18 23.43
C ASP A 170 13.34 9.42 23.06
N GLN A 171 13.32 8.09 23.11
CA GLN A 171 14.43 7.24 22.66
C GLN A 171 14.38 6.97 21.15
N LEU A 172 13.19 6.83 20.57
CA LEU A 172 12.98 6.50 19.17
C LEU A 172 13.17 7.71 18.25
N GLU A 173 12.70 8.88 18.65
CA GLU A 173 12.71 10.08 17.81
C GLU A 173 14.13 10.52 17.39
N PRO A 174 15.13 10.58 18.29
CA PRO A 174 16.51 10.90 17.88
C PRO A 174 17.12 9.86 16.94
N VAL A 175 16.74 8.59 17.07
CA VAL A 175 17.20 7.52 16.17
C VAL A 175 16.54 7.67 14.80
N ALA A 176 15.22 7.91 14.76
CA ALA A 176 14.48 8.13 13.53
C ALA A 176 15.01 9.34 12.75
N GLN A 177 15.31 10.45 13.44
CA GLN A 177 15.89 11.65 12.83
C GLN A 177 17.26 11.36 12.20
N ARG A 178 18.14 10.62 12.91
CA ARG A 178 19.45 10.24 12.36
C ARG A 178 19.31 9.35 11.12
N LEU A 179 18.45 8.33 11.17
CA LEU A 179 18.19 7.45 10.04
C LEU A 179 17.59 8.20 8.85
N PHE A 180 16.70 9.16 9.09
CA PHE A 180 16.14 10.01 8.05
C PHE A 180 17.21 10.90 7.41
N ALA A 181 18.10 11.50 8.21
CA ALA A 181 19.21 12.33 7.71
C ALA A 181 20.25 11.52 6.92
N GLU A 182 20.59 10.31 7.38
CA GLU A 182 21.57 9.41 6.75
C GLU A 182 21.01 8.71 5.50
N GLY A 183 19.69 8.53 5.42
CA GLY A 183 19.00 7.85 4.32
C GLY A 183 19.09 8.55 2.95
N GLY A 184 19.78 9.69 2.85
CA GLY A 184 20.17 10.33 1.59
C GLY A 184 19.03 10.95 0.77
N SER A 185 17.77 10.74 1.17
CA SER A 185 16.59 11.33 0.54
C SER A 185 15.88 12.23 1.55
N LYS A 186 16.09 13.55 1.44
CA LYS A 186 15.30 14.57 2.14
C LYS A 186 13.92 14.72 1.51
N VAL A 187 13.26 13.60 1.22
CA VAL A 187 11.96 13.58 0.58
C VAL A 187 10.93 13.52 1.69
N THR A 188 10.14 14.57 1.82
CA THR A 188 9.01 14.60 2.73
C THR A 188 7.80 13.89 2.13
N ARG A 189 6.95 13.34 2.98
CA ARG A 189 5.69 12.73 2.54
C ARG A 189 4.79 13.82 1.96
N VAL A 190 4.44 13.67 0.69
CA VAL A 190 3.51 14.55 -0.02
C VAL A 190 2.17 14.54 0.70
N GLN A 191 1.62 15.74 0.94
CA GLN A 191 0.36 15.92 1.67
C GLN A 191 -0.83 16.23 0.75
N THR A 192 -0.62 16.14 -0.57
CA THR A 192 -1.63 16.41 -1.59
C THR A 192 -1.72 15.26 -2.59
N VAL A 193 -2.93 14.97 -3.07
CA VAL A 193 -3.21 13.97 -4.10
C VAL A 193 -3.80 14.69 -5.31
N ARG A 194 -3.36 14.38 -6.52
CA ARG A 194 -3.99 14.93 -7.73
C ARG A 194 -5.43 14.45 -7.82
N ARG A 195 -6.34 15.32 -8.24
CA ARG A 195 -7.74 15.00 -8.41
C ARG A 195 -7.94 13.85 -9.39
N ASP A 196 -7.26 13.86 -10.53
CA ASP A 196 -7.33 12.77 -11.53
C ASP A 196 -6.89 11.41 -10.96
N ASP A 197 -5.84 11.41 -10.12
CA ASP A 197 -5.35 10.21 -9.45
C ASP A 197 -6.37 9.70 -8.43
N PHE A 198 -7.01 10.61 -7.70
CA PHE A 198 -8.06 10.27 -6.75
C PHE A 198 -9.34 9.77 -7.43
N ASP A 199 -9.75 10.40 -8.54
CA ASP A 199 -10.86 9.94 -9.40
C ASP A 199 -10.59 8.53 -9.92
N THR A 200 -9.39 8.30 -10.46
CA THR A 200 -8.96 6.98 -10.96
C THR A 200 -8.99 5.95 -9.83
N PHE A 201 -8.50 6.28 -8.65
CA PHE A 201 -8.53 5.39 -7.49
C PHE A 201 -9.95 5.03 -7.05
N MET A 202 -10.83 6.03 -6.94
CA MET A 202 -12.22 5.81 -6.54
C MET A 202 -12.99 4.99 -7.58
N ASP A 203 -12.72 5.17 -8.87
CA ASP A 203 -13.29 4.34 -9.94
C ASP A 203 -12.95 2.86 -9.74
N PHE A 204 -11.69 2.53 -9.40
CA PHE A 204 -11.31 1.13 -9.13
C PHE A 204 -12.05 0.53 -7.95
N LEU A 205 -12.17 1.28 -6.85
CA LEU A 205 -12.82 0.77 -5.66
C LEU A 205 -14.30 0.51 -5.89
N LEU A 206 -14.96 1.35 -6.69
CA LEU A 206 -16.37 1.18 -7.03
C LEU A 206 -16.61 0.02 -8.00
N ARG A 207 -15.65 -0.24 -8.89
CA ARG A 207 -15.71 -1.34 -9.86
C ARG A 207 -15.23 -2.68 -9.29
N LEU A 208 -14.62 -2.68 -8.11
CA LEU A 208 -14.15 -3.88 -7.41
C LEU A 208 -15.33 -4.75 -6.97
N ARG A 209 -15.42 -5.94 -7.55
CA ARG A 209 -16.39 -6.97 -7.16
C ARG A 209 -15.66 -8.10 -6.43
N LEU A 210 -16.19 -8.45 -5.27
CA LEU A 210 -15.66 -9.52 -4.44
C LEU A 210 -16.55 -10.75 -4.56
N MET A 211 -15.92 -11.91 -4.62
CA MET A 211 -16.57 -13.20 -4.60
C MET A 211 -16.62 -13.73 -3.17
N GLU A 212 -17.60 -14.60 -2.87
CA GLU A 212 -17.65 -15.29 -1.57
C GLU A 212 -16.45 -16.23 -1.37
N ARG A 213 -15.94 -16.78 -2.48
CA ARG A 213 -14.76 -17.63 -2.48
C ARG A 213 -13.54 -16.85 -2.00
N ARG A 214 -12.73 -17.49 -1.16
CA ARG A 214 -11.49 -16.92 -0.63
C ARG A 214 -10.26 -17.75 -1.03
N TRP A 215 -9.11 -17.10 -1.11
CA TRP A 215 -7.79 -17.72 -1.24
C TRP A 215 -6.93 -17.45 0.01
N GLY A 216 -6.02 -18.37 0.30
CA GLY A 216 -5.34 -18.41 1.59
C GLY A 216 -6.32 -18.62 2.74
N LEU A 217 -6.07 -17.99 3.88
CA LEU A 217 -6.93 -18.11 5.06
C LEU A 217 -8.09 -17.09 5.09
N SER A 218 -8.00 -15.99 4.35
CA SER A 218 -8.90 -14.84 4.60
C SER A 218 -9.16 -13.91 3.40
N TYR A 219 -8.48 -14.07 2.26
CA TYR A 219 -8.53 -13.07 1.19
C TYR A 219 -9.61 -13.38 0.16
N PRO A 220 -10.57 -12.48 -0.12
CA PRO A 220 -11.57 -12.73 -1.13
C PRO A 220 -10.93 -12.79 -2.52
N PHE A 221 -11.42 -13.70 -3.36
CA PHE A 221 -11.25 -13.57 -4.80
C PHE A 221 -12.13 -12.42 -5.30
N GLY A 222 -11.79 -11.87 -6.46
CA GLY A 222 -12.58 -10.82 -7.08
C GLY A 222 -12.19 -10.51 -8.51
N ASP A 223 -12.86 -9.52 -9.05
CA ASP A 223 -12.57 -8.94 -10.36
C ASP A 223 -13.05 -7.48 -10.43
N PHE A 224 -12.93 -6.90 -11.62
CA PHE A 224 -13.32 -5.52 -11.89
C PHE A 224 -14.39 -5.48 -12.96
N VAL A 225 -15.47 -4.76 -12.71
CA VAL A 225 -16.48 -4.42 -13.72
C VAL A 225 -15.84 -3.52 -14.78
N GLU A 226 -16.23 -3.63 -16.05
CA GLU A 226 -15.75 -2.75 -17.12
C GLU A 226 -16.14 -1.28 -16.88
N ALA A 227 -15.30 -0.34 -17.33
CA ALA A 227 -15.57 1.08 -17.17
C ALA A 227 -16.82 1.47 -17.97
N SER A 228 -17.78 2.14 -17.33
CA SER A 228 -18.97 2.65 -18.01
C SER A 228 -19.27 4.09 -17.60
N CYS A 229 -20.08 4.79 -18.42
CA CYS A 229 -20.48 6.16 -18.14
C CYS A 229 -21.25 6.30 -16.80
N GLU A 230 -21.97 5.26 -16.39
CA GLU A 230 -22.72 5.25 -15.12
C GLU A 230 -21.79 5.25 -13.91
N HIS A 231 -20.75 4.41 -13.93
CA HIS A 231 -19.74 4.36 -12.86
C HIS A 231 -19.03 5.70 -12.73
N HIS A 232 -18.71 6.34 -13.87
CA HIS A 232 -18.05 7.64 -13.87
C HIS A 232 -18.87 8.73 -13.15
N GLY A 233 -20.20 8.75 -13.32
CA GLY A 233 -21.07 9.69 -12.61
C GLY A 233 -21.07 9.51 -11.09
N VAL A 234 -21.08 8.24 -10.62
CA VAL A 234 -21.01 7.91 -9.19
C VAL A 234 -19.64 8.26 -8.61
N THR A 235 -18.56 7.88 -9.30
CA THR A 235 -17.17 8.22 -8.93
C THR A 235 -17.02 9.72 -8.74
N LYS A 236 -17.45 10.51 -9.75
CA LYS A 236 -17.38 11.97 -9.70
C LYS A 236 -18.15 12.54 -8.50
N THR A 237 -19.36 12.05 -8.26
CA THR A 237 -20.17 12.50 -7.11
C THR A 237 -19.49 12.19 -5.78
N MET A 238 -18.88 11.01 -5.63
CA MET A 238 -18.13 10.66 -4.41
C MET A 238 -16.88 11.52 -4.24
N VAL A 239 -16.14 11.77 -5.32
CA VAL A 239 -14.95 12.63 -5.25
C VAL A 239 -15.34 14.07 -4.91
N GLU A 240 -16.41 14.60 -5.49
CA GLU A 240 -16.93 15.92 -5.11
C GLU A 240 -17.37 15.98 -3.64
N LEU A 241 -17.97 14.92 -3.10
CA LEU A 241 -18.33 14.84 -1.68
C LEU A 241 -17.09 14.89 -0.77
N LEU A 242 -16.04 14.14 -1.11
CA LEU A 242 -14.86 13.97 -0.26
C LEU A 242 -13.84 15.11 -0.43
N ALA A 243 -13.70 15.61 -1.65
CA ALA A 243 -12.70 16.61 -2.03
C ALA A 243 -13.28 18.01 -2.24
N GLY A 244 -14.61 18.16 -2.24
CA GLY A 244 -15.33 19.43 -2.48
C GLY A 244 -15.53 19.75 -3.97
N SER A 245 -16.60 20.49 -4.30
CA SER A 245 -17.12 20.61 -5.68
C SER A 245 -16.40 21.58 -6.64
N ASN A 246 -15.24 22.16 -6.34
CA ASN A 246 -14.61 23.17 -7.23
C ASN A 246 -13.08 23.08 -7.33
N GLY A 247 -12.58 23.13 -8.57
CA GLY A 247 -11.39 23.88 -9.00
C GLY A 247 -9.99 23.31 -8.72
N ASP A 248 -9.75 22.74 -7.55
CA ASP A 248 -8.38 22.40 -7.16
C ASP A 248 -7.91 21.13 -7.87
N GLU A 249 -6.83 21.24 -8.65
CA GLU A 249 -6.15 20.07 -9.24
C GLU A 249 -5.57 19.14 -8.18
N GLU A 250 -5.34 19.66 -6.96
CA GLU A 250 -4.77 18.94 -5.83
C GLU A 250 -5.68 18.95 -4.60
N ILE A 251 -5.74 17.80 -3.92
CA ILE A 251 -6.58 17.57 -2.74
C ILE A 251 -5.66 17.32 -1.54
N HIS A 252 -5.76 18.17 -0.53
CA HIS A 252 -4.97 18.00 0.69
C HIS A 252 -5.46 16.80 1.51
N ILE A 253 -4.56 15.89 1.90
CA ILE A 253 -4.88 14.65 2.63
C ILE A 253 -5.61 14.96 3.94
N GLN A 254 -5.20 16.00 4.65
CA GLN A 254 -5.90 16.48 5.86
C GLN A 254 -7.40 16.81 5.64
N LYS A 255 -7.80 17.22 4.43
CA LYS A 255 -9.22 17.43 4.10
C LYS A 255 -9.95 16.10 4.04
N ILE A 256 -9.35 15.10 3.38
CA ILE A 256 -9.90 13.74 3.28
C ILE A 256 -9.99 13.09 4.67
N LEU A 257 -8.96 13.24 5.51
CA LEU A 257 -8.95 12.70 6.88
C LEU A 257 -10.07 13.25 7.77
N LYS A 258 -10.61 14.44 7.50
CA LYS A 258 -11.75 15.00 8.25
C LYS A 258 -13.09 14.37 7.89
N VAL A 259 -13.18 13.75 6.70
CA VAL A 259 -14.42 13.20 6.15
C VAL A 259 -14.36 11.68 6.01
N ILE A 260 -13.22 11.06 6.33
CA ILE A 260 -12.99 9.63 6.14
C ILE A 260 -13.88 8.75 7.03
N ASP A 261 -14.33 9.27 8.18
CA ASP A 261 -15.26 8.55 9.06
C ASP A 261 -16.60 8.25 8.36
N MET A 262 -16.93 8.95 7.26
CA MET A 262 -18.08 8.64 6.41
C MET A 262 -17.87 7.41 5.53
N LEU A 263 -16.61 6.97 5.34
CA LEU A 263 -16.20 5.81 4.55
C LEU A 263 -15.32 4.86 5.39
N PRO A 264 -15.87 4.27 6.47
CA PRO A 264 -15.07 3.46 7.42
C PRO A 264 -14.44 2.23 6.76
N ASN A 265 -15.01 1.75 5.66
CA ASN A 265 -14.51 0.59 4.92
C ASN A 265 -13.50 0.94 3.81
N LEU A 266 -13.15 2.22 3.61
CA LEU A 266 -12.24 2.62 2.55
C LEU A 266 -10.85 1.96 2.67
N PRO A 267 -10.21 1.91 3.86
CA PRO A 267 -8.93 1.22 4.00
C PRO A 267 -9.03 -0.28 3.69
N LEU A 268 -10.10 -0.93 4.15
CA LEU A 268 -10.34 -2.35 3.87
C LEU A 268 -10.52 -2.59 2.35
N ARG A 269 -11.28 -1.72 1.67
CA ARG A 269 -11.48 -1.79 0.22
C ARG A 269 -10.18 -1.60 -0.55
N PHE A 270 -9.32 -0.68 -0.11
CA PHE A 270 -7.97 -0.54 -0.65
C PHE A 270 -7.13 -1.81 -0.51
N GLN A 271 -7.20 -2.49 0.64
CA GLN A 271 -6.47 -3.74 0.81
C GLN A 271 -7.06 -4.90 -0.01
N GLN A 272 -8.38 -4.96 -0.13
CA GLN A 272 -9.07 -5.94 -0.98
C GLN A 272 -8.72 -5.75 -2.46
N LEU A 273 -8.58 -4.50 -2.92
CA LEU A 273 -8.09 -4.19 -4.26
C LEU A 273 -6.74 -4.88 -4.52
N TRP A 274 -5.77 -4.72 -3.61
CA TRP A 274 -4.46 -5.37 -3.74
C TRP A 274 -4.53 -6.89 -3.73
N ALA A 275 -5.37 -7.45 -2.86
CA ALA A 275 -5.60 -8.90 -2.83
C ALA A 275 -6.12 -9.43 -4.16
N VAL A 276 -7.08 -8.74 -4.78
CA VAL A 276 -7.62 -9.13 -6.09
C VAL A 276 -6.58 -8.98 -7.20
N LEU A 277 -5.75 -7.94 -7.19
CA LEU A 277 -4.69 -7.74 -8.18
C LEU A 277 -3.61 -8.85 -8.14
N PHE A 278 -3.37 -9.46 -6.97
CA PHE A 278 -2.35 -10.50 -6.76
C PHE A 278 -2.92 -11.90 -6.54
N GLN A 279 -4.22 -12.09 -6.75
CA GLN A 279 -4.87 -13.39 -6.50
C GLN A 279 -4.31 -14.51 -7.39
N PRO A 280 -4.25 -15.77 -6.92
CA PRO A 280 -3.77 -16.91 -7.72
C PRO A 280 -4.70 -17.25 -8.89
N LYS A 281 -4.14 -17.50 -10.08
CA LYS A 281 -4.92 -17.82 -11.30
C LYS A 281 -5.47 -19.26 -11.35
N ASP A 282 -4.85 -20.20 -10.66
CA ASP A 282 -5.02 -21.65 -10.92
C ASP A 282 -6.02 -22.41 -10.03
N LEU A 283 -6.67 -21.76 -9.06
CA LEU A 283 -7.61 -22.47 -8.19
C LEU A 283 -9.02 -22.61 -8.79
N ALA A 284 -9.31 -21.98 -9.92
CA ALA A 284 -10.56 -22.18 -10.66
C ALA A 284 -10.63 -23.56 -11.37
N ASN A 285 -9.49 -24.10 -11.82
CA ASN A 285 -9.45 -25.33 -12.62
C ASN A 285 -9.32 -26.63 -11.79
N MET A 286 -8.87 -26.58 -10.53
CA MET A 286 -8.78 -27.79 -9.69
C MET A 286 -10.12 -28.26 -9.11
N ALA A 287 -11.19 -27.45 -9.17
CA ALA A 287 -12.53 -27.84 -8.71
C ALA A 287 -13.32 -28.66 -9.77
N MET A 288 -12.72 -28.93 -10.94
CA MET A 288 -13.33 -29.70 -12.04
C MET A 288 -12.81 -31.13 -12.15
N LEU A 289 -12.07 -31.64 -11.16
CA LEU A 289 -11.77 -33.08 -11.09
C LEU A 289 -12.94 -33.77 -10.37
N PRO A 290 -13.70 -34.65 -11.05
CA PRO A 290 -14.68 -35.48 -10.38
C PRO A 290 -13.96 -36.41 -9.42
N THR A 291 -14.49 -36.51 -8.20
CA THR A 291 -14.19 -37.59 -7.24
C THR A 291 -14.41 -38.96 -7.83
#